data_AF-A0A519M5H3-F1
#
_entry.id   AF-A0A519M5H3-F1
#
_cell.length_a   1.000
_cell.length_b   1.000
_cell.length_c   1.000
_cell.angle_alpha   90.00
_cell.angle_beta   90.00
_cell.angle_gamma   90.00
#
_symmetry.space_group_name_H-M   'P 1'
#
loop_
_entity.id
_entity.type
_entity.pdbx_description
1 polymer ?
#
loop_
_entity_poly.entity_id
_entity_poly.type
_entity_poly.pdbx_seq_one_letter_code
_entity_poly.pdbx_strand_id
1 'polypeptide(L)' 'MEPEINTEEIVNRVAGSALQVFDLEDYYPEGQRTALDISGWLWQGFVLKEKEFRETLKNHDWEQYNGKYVA' A
#
# COMPACT_ATOMS: atom_id res chain seq x y z
N MET A 1 40.44 -45.25 -9.75
CA MET A 1 39.89 -44.32 -10.76
C MET A 1 38.95 -43.42 -10.00
N GLU A 2 39.33 -42.16 -9.79
CA GLU A 2 38.51 -41.20 -9.03
C GLU A 2 37.36 -40.68 -9.91
N PRO A 3 36.17 -40.38 -9.36
CA PRO A 3 35.04 -39.91 -10.14
C PRO A 3 35.29 -38.48 -10.64
N GLU A 4 35.10 -38.28 -11.94
CA GLU A 4 35.21 -36.99 -12.62
C GLU A 4 34.01 -36.11 -12.22
N ILE A 5 34.25 -35.08 -11.41
CA ILE A 5 33.21 -34.10 -11.06
C ILE A 5 33.12 -33.11 -12.22
N ASN A 6 32.02 -33.17 -12.99
CA ASN A 6 31.77 -32.24 -14.08
C ASN A 6 31.64 -30.80 -13.53
N THR A 7 32.61 -29.96 -13.87
CA THR A 7 32.71 -28.53 -13.51
C THR A 7 31.93 -27.65 -14.49
N GLU A 8 30.72 -28.06 -14.89
CA GLU A 8 29.84 -27.17 -15.63
C GLU A 8 29.47 -26.00 -14.70
N GLU A 9 30.13 -24.86 -14.94
CA GLU A 9 29.98 -23.64 -14.17
C GLU A 9 28.50 -23.22 -14.17
N ILE A 10 27.94 -22.92 -12.99
CA ILE A 10 26.54 -22.48 -12.89
C ILE A 10 26.44 -21.08 -13.51
N VAL A 11 26.00 -21.02 -14.77
CA VAL A 11 25.81 -19.75 -15.49
C VAL A 11 24.47 -19.11 -15.10
N ASN A 12 24.53 -17.93 -14.48
CA ASN A 12 23.33 -17.14 -14.16
C ASN A 12 22.74 -16.50 -15.44
N ARG A 13 21.75 -17.17 -16.04
CA ARG A 13 21.09 -16.70 -17.28
C ARG A 13 20.15 -15.51 -17.07
N VAL A 14 19.74 -15.22 -15.83
CA VAL A 14 18.88 -14.07 -15.51
C VAL A 14 19.66 -12.77 -15.72
N ALA A 15 20.92 -12.74 -15.28
CA ALA A 15 21.80 -11.59 -15.42
C ALA A 15 22.08 -11.19 -16.88
N GLY A 16 21.98 -12.15 -17.82
CA GLY A 16 22.18 -11.91 -19.26
C GLY A 16 20.89 -11.77 -20.08
N SER A 17 19.72 -11.76 -19.44
CA SER A 17 18.43 -11.66 -20.13
C SER A 17 18.00 -10.20 -20.28
N ALA A 18 17.25 -9.87 -21.34
CA ALA A 18 16.66 -8.53 -21.56
C ALA A 18 15.47 -8.23 -20.63
N LEU A 19 15.43 -8.85 -19.44
CA LEU A 19 14.39 -8.64 -18.46
C LEU A 19 14.55 -7.26 -17.82
N GLN A 20 13.55 -6.41 -18.01
CA GLN A 20 13.46 -5.16 -17.30
C GLN A 20 12.96 -5.43 -15.88
N VAL A 21 13.83 -5.20 -14.90
CA VAL A 21 13.47 -5.25 -13.48
C VAL A 21 12.60 -4.03 -13.21
N PHE A 22 11.35 -4.27 -12.83
CA PHE A 22 10.38 -3.23 -12.48
C PHE A 22 10.17 -3.26 -10.98
N ASP A 23 10.64 -2.23 -10.29
CA ASP A 23 10.35 -2.03 -8.87
C ASP A 23 9.12 -1.15 -8.72
N LEU A 24 8.11 -1.62 -8.00
CA LEU A 24 6.88 -0.87 -7.76
C LEU A 24 7.09 0.26 -6.75
N GLU A 25 8.11 0.15 -5.89
CA GLU A 25 8.42 1.17 -4.89
C GLU A 25 8.85 2.49 -5.56
N ASP A 26 9.55 2.42 -6.70
CA ASP A 26 9.97 3.58 -7.50
C ASP A 26 8.79 4.43 -8.01
N TYR A 27 7.60 3.83 -8.09
CA TYR A 27 6.37 4.47 -8.56
C TYR A 27 5.39 4.77 -7.43
N TYR A 28 5.77 4.48 -6.19
CA TYR A 28 4.91 4.73 -5.05
C TYR A 28 4.81 6.25 -4.82
N PRO A 29 3.60 6.86 -4.93
CA PRO A 29 3.49 8.30 -4.77
C PRO A 29 4.00 8.74 -3.41
N GLU A 30 4.95 9.67 -3.42
CA GLU A 30 5.43 10.31 -2.21
C GLU A 30 4.33 11.19 -1.61
N GLY A 31 4.17 11.11 -0.29
CA GLY A 31 3.16 11.88 0.43
C GLY A 31 2.62 11.14 1.64
N GLN A 32 2.12 11.91 2.60
CA GLN A 32 1.57 11.36 3.82
C GLN A 32 0.27 10.62 3.52
N ARG A 33 0.18 9.37 3.97
CA ARG A 33 -1.04 8.56 3.94
C ARG A 33 -1.72 8.61 5.30
N THR A 34 -3.04 8.72 5.30
CA THR A 34 -3.84 8.74 6.51
C THR A 34 -5.09 7.91 6.31
N ALA A 35 -5.45 7.12 7.32
CA ALA A 35 -6.69 6.35 7.29
C ALA A 35 -7.86 7.23 7.77
N LEU A 36 -9.02 7.08 7.14
CA LEU A 36 -10.27 7.65 7.64
C LEU A 36 -11.23 6.51 8.02
N ASP A 37 -11.41 6.32 9.32
CA ASP A 37 -12.34 5.32 9.83
C ASP A 37 -13.71 5.96 10.10
N ILE A 38 -14.70 5.59 9.29
CA ILE A 38 -16.08 6.07 9.42
C ILE A 38 -16.88 5.31 10.49
N SER A 39 -16.36 4.17 10.99
CA SER A 39 -17.08 3.35 11.98
C SER A 39 -17.35 4.13 13.26
N GLY A 40 -16.43 5.02 13.66
CA GLY A 40 -16.60 5.92 14.80
C GLY A 40 -17.77 6.91 14.64
N TRP A 41 -18.29 7.10 13.43
CA TRP A 41 -19.43 7.97 13.14
C TRP A 41 -20.76 7.19 13.06
N LEU A 42 -20.70 5.87 13.03
CA LEU A 42 -21.87 5.00 13.00
C LEU A 42 -22.34 4.68 14.41
N TRP A 43 -23.65 4.55 14.58
CA TRP A 43 -24.22 4.12 15.85
C TRP A 43 -23.81 2.67 16.14
N GLN A 44 -23.18 2.49 17.30
CA GLN A 44 -22.53 1.24 17.71
C GLN A 44 -21.46 0.74 16.71
N GLY A 45 -20.95 1.59 15.82
CA GLY A 45 -19.96 1.18 14.81
C GLY A 45 -20.54 0.51 13.56
N PHE A 46 -21.87 0.29 13.50
CA PHE A 46 -22.48 -0.52 12.42
C PHE A 46 -23.70 0.12 11.77
N VAL A 47 -24.46 0.95 12.49
CA VAL A 47 -25.74 1.47 11.98
C VAL A 47 -25.61 2.94 11.63
N LEU A 48 -25.94 3.31 10.39
CA LEU A 48 -26.00 4.69 9.97
C LEU A 48 -27.26 5.38 10.52
N LYS A 49 -27.07 6.34 11.44
CA LYS A 49 -28.11 7.30 11.84
C LYS A 49 -27.82 8.63 11.17
N GLU A 50 -28.53 8.94 10.09
CA GLU A 50 -28.22 10.06 9.20
C GLU A 50 -28.03 11.41 9.94
N LYS A 51 -28.89 11.70 10.93
CA LYS A 51 -28.83 12.95 11.69
C LYS A 51 -27.52 13.08 12.48
N GLU A 52 -27.20 12.09 13.31
CA GLU A 52 -25.98 12.06 14.14
C GLU A 52 -24.72 12.04 13.26
N PHE A 53 -24.74 11.24 12.20
CA PHE A 53 -23.64 11.15 11.24
C PHE A 53 -23.36 12.51 10.58
N ARG A 54 -24.40 13.20 10.10
CA ARG A 54 -24.26 14.51 9.45
C ARG A 54 -23.81 15.60 10.43
N GLU A 55 -24.22 15.51 11.70
CA GLU A 55 -23.72 16.40 12.75
C GLU A 55 -22.22 16.16 12.99
N THR A 56 -21.78 14.90 13.06
CA THR A 56 -20.36 14.55 13.19
C THR A 56 -19.52 15.07 12.01
N LEU A 57 -19.97 14.87 10.77
CA LEU A 57 -19.23 15.37 9.59
C LEU A 57 -19.07 16.90 9.56
N LYS A 58 -20.04 17.65 10.10
CA LYS A 58 -19.97 19.11 10.16
C LYS A 58 -18.95 19.61 11.18
N ASN A 59 -18.76 18.85 12.26
CA ASN A 59 -17.85 19.19 13.35
C ASN A 59 -16.46 18.56 13.18
N HIS A 60 -16.30 17.62 12.23
CA HIS A 60 -15.03 16.98 11.95
C HIS A 60 -14.08 17.95 11.24
N ASP A 61 -12.84 18.02 11.72
CA ASP A 61 -11.81 18.82 11.08
C ASP A 61 -11.33 18.13 9.80
N TRP A 62 -11.67 18.68 8.63
CA TRP A 62 -11.25 18.15 7.33
C TRP A 62 -9.88 18.66 6.88
N GLU A 63 -9.38 19.76 7.47
CA GLU A 63 -8.08 20.32 7.09
C GLU A 63 -6.93 19.36 7.42
N GLN A 64 -7.12 18.49 8.41
CA GLN A 64 -6.14 17.46 8.77
C GLN A 64 -5.81 16.49 7.63
N TYR A 65 -6.65 16.39 6.59
CA TYR A 65 -6.46 15.52 5.42
C TYR A 65 -5.91 16.27 4.20
N ASN A 66 -5.73 17.59 4.29
CA ASN A 66 -5.28 18.39 3.16
C ASN A 66 -3.86 17.99 2.72
N GLY A 67 -3.67 17.78 1.43
CA GLY A 67 -2.38 17.34 0.86
C GLY A 67 -1.98 15.90 1.22
N LYS A 68 -2.90 15.08 1.76
CA LYS A 68 -2.65 13.69 2.15
C LYS A 68 -3.43 12.72 1.27
N TYR A 69 -2.88 11.52 1.10
CA TYR A 69 -3.59 10.39 0.50
C TYR A 69 -4.45 9.72 1.57
N VAL A 70 -5.77 9.75 1.40
CA VAL A 70 -6.73 9.11 2.32
C VAL A 70 -7.13 7.74 1.77
N ALA A 71 -7.03 6.71 2.60
CA ALA A 71 -7.39 5.33 2.26
C ALA A 71 -8.25 4.68 3.35
#